data_AF-L0DVQ1-F1
#
_entry.id   AF-L0DVQ1-F1
#
_cell.length_a   1.000
_cell.length_b   1.000
_cell.length_c   1.000
_cell.angle_alpha   90.00
_cell.angle_beta   90.00
_cell.angle_gamma   90.00
#
_symmetry.space_group_name_H-M   'P 1'
#
loop_
_entity.id
_entity.type
_entity.pdbx_description
1 polymer ?
#
loop_
_entity_poly.entity_id
_entity_poly.type
_entity_poly.pdbx_seq_one_letter_code
_entity_poly.pdbx_strand_id
1 'polypeptide(L)'
;MASVVRPVFLDLRRIRLPVNALVSILHRVTGVLLIVSIPLALWLFAVSLSGPEGFERAVGAIRHPLGLLALLGWFWLLTHHFFAGVRFLLLEFGIGETREASRTTAWWALGAGLVAALLLWAMFL
;
A
#
# COMPACT_ATOMS: atom_id res chain seq x y z
N MET A 1 -7.71 -38.93 27.67
CA MET A 1 -6.92 -39.25 26.46
C MET A 1 -6.43 -37.93 25.87
N ALA A 2 -5.12 -37.68 25.83
CA ALA A 2 -4.58 -36.49 25.18
C ALA A 2 -4.78 -36.61 23.65
N SER A 3 -5.35 -35.60 23.01
CA SER A 3 -5.52 -35.60 21.56
C SER A 3 -4.16 -35.50 20.88
N VAL A 4 -3.84 -36.45 19.99
CA VAL A 4 -2.63 -36.39 19.17
C VAL A 4 -2.76 -35.21 18.20
N VAL A 5 -1.95 -34.18 18.37
CA VAL A 5 -1.90 -33.03 17.46
C VAL A 5 -1.26 -33.47 16.15
N ARG A 6 -2.00 -33.38 15.05
CA ARG A 6 -1.48 -33.73 13.71
C ARG A 6 -0.57 -32.62 13.19
N PRO A 7 0.53 -32.96 12.50
CA PRO A 7 1.39 -31.95 11.90
C PRO A 7 0.68 -31.23 10.75
N VAL A 8 0.94 -29.92 10.62
CA VAL A 8 0.41 -29.04 9.57
C VAL A 8 1.55 -28.53 8.71
N PHE A 9 1.43 -28.63 7.38
CA PHE A 9 2.41 -28.07 6.46
C PHE A 9 2.14 -26.58 6.21
N LEU A 10 2.73 -25.71 7.04
CA LEU A 10 2.64 -24.25 6.94
C LEU A 10 4.03 -23.60 6.88
N ASP A 11 4.92 -24.11 6.03
CA ASP A 11 6.19 -23.45 5.75
C ASP A 11 6.03 -22.48 4.56
N LEU A 12 5.77 -21.20 4.87
CA LEU A 12 5.55 -20.16 3.86
C LEU A 12 6.73 -19.96 2.91
N ARG A 13 7.94 -20.39 3.30
CA ARG A 13 9.15 -20.31 2.44
C ARG A 13 9.15 -21.36 1.34
N ARG A 14 8.41 -22.46 1.55
CA ARG A 14 8.26 -23.55 0.56
C ARG A 14 7.04 -23.36 -0.34
N ILE A 15 6.05 -22.58 0.11
CA ILE A 15 4.83 -22.30 -0.64
C ILE A 15 5.10 -21.19 -1.67
N ARG A 16 4.88 -21.48 -2.96
CA ARG A 16 5.02 -20.50 -4.05
C ARG A 16 3.72 -19.73 -4.23
N LEU A 17 3.71 -18.45 -3.83
CA LEU A 17 2.55 -17.58 -3.99
C LEU A 17 2.45 -17.06 -5.44
N PRO A 18 1.28 -17.17 -6.11
CA PRO A 18 1.05 -16.48 -7.37
C PRO A 18 0.91 -14.96 -7.15
N VAL A 19 1.08 -14.16 -8.22
CA VAL A 19 0.96 -12.70 -8.16
C VAL A 19 -0.35 -12.22 -7.53
N ASN A 20 -1.47 -12.92 -7.77
CA ASN A 20 -2.76 -12.60 -7.17
C ASN A 20 -2.72 -12.64 -5.64
N ALA A 21 -2.05 -13.65 -5.09
CA ALA A 21 -1.88 -13.80 -3.64
C ALA A 21 -0.97 -12.72 -3.07
N LEU A 22 0.09 -12.34 -3.81
CA LEU A 22 0.97 -11.23 -3.45
C LEU A 22 0.20 -9.90 -3.40
N VAL A 23 -0.55 -9.55 -4.45
CA VAL A 23 -1.36 -8.33 -4.48
C VAL A 23 -2.38 -8.31 -3.34
N SER A 24 -2.99 -9.46 -3.04
CA SER A 24 -3.95 -9.60 -1.94
C SER A 24 -3.33 -9.36 -0.56
N ILE A 25 -2.16 -9.95 -0.25
CA ILE A 25 -1.51 -9.70 1.04
C ILE A 25 -0.98 -8.28 1.12
N LEU A 26 -0.42 -7.74 0.04
CA LEU A 26 0.04 -6.35 -0.01
C LEU A 26 -1.14 -5.39 0.23
N HIS A 27 -2.29 -5.58 -0.42
CA HIS A 27 -3.47 -4.72 -0.20
C HIS A 27 -3.93 -4.71 1.27
N ARG A 28 -3.91 -5.88 1.93
CA ARG A 28 -4.23 -5.98 3.37
C ARG A 28 -3.21 -5.22 4.23
N VAL A 29 -1.93 -5.46 4.00
CA VAL A 29 -0.85 -4.82 4.76
C VAL A 29 -0.86 -3.31 4.54
N THR A 30 -0.98 -2.84 3.29
CA THR A 30 -1.04 -1.40 3.01
C THR A 30 -2.27 -0.75 3.61
N GLY A 31 -3.42 -1.43 3.64
CA GLY A 31 -4.63 -0.91 4.30
C GLY A 31 -4.43 -0.68 5.80
N VAL A 32 -3.83 -1.65 6.51
CA VAL A 32 -3.51 -1.51 7.94
C VAL A 32 -2.51 -0.37 8.16
N LEU A 33 -1.45 -0.31 7.36
CA LEU A 33 -0.42 0.74 7.49
C LEU A 33 -0.99 2.13 7.20
N LEU A 34 -1.89 2.27 6.23
CA LEU A 34 -2.58 3.52 5.96
C LEU A 34 -3.43 3.97 7.14
N ILE A 35 -4.21 3.06 7.75
CA ILE A 35 -5.01 3.37 8.96
C ILE A 35 -4.09 3.84 10.10
N VAL A 36 -3.00 3.11 10.35
CA VAL A 36 -2.01 3.46 11.39
C VAL A 36 -1.32 4.81 11.07
N SER A 37 -1.20 5.18 9.80
CA SER A 37 -0.61 6.46 9.40
C SER A 37 -1.54 7.67 9.60
N ILE A 38 -2.85 7.47 9.78
CA ILE A 38 -3.82 8.58 9.89
C ILE A 38 -3.46 9.57 11.01
N PRO A 39 -3.18 9.17 12.26
CA PRO A 39 -2.83 10.11 13.32
C PRO A 39 -1.59 10.96 12.99
N LEU A 40 -0.57 10.35 12.38
CA LEU A 40 0.65 11.05 11.96
C LEU A 40 0.36 12.06 10.85
N ALA A 41 -0.42 11.65 9.84
CA ALA A 41 -0.82 12.54 8.74
C ALA A 41 -1.66 13.72 9.26
N LEU A 42 -2.61 13.47 10.17
CA LEU A 42 -3.42 14.51 10.81
C LEU A 42 -2.58 15.44 11.69
N TRP A 43 -1.59 14.92 12.41
CA TRP A 43 -0.66 15.75 13.17
C TRP A 43 0.14 16.68 12.26
N LEU A 44 0.74 16.16 11.18
CA LEU A 44 1.50 16.97 10.24
C LEU A 44 0.61 18.02 9.54
N PHE A 45 -0.62 17.64 9.21
CA PHE A 45 -1.62 18.56 8.67
C PHE A 45 -1.98 19.65 9.68
N ALA A 46 -2.19 19.32 10.95
CA ALA A 46 -2.45 20.30 12.00
C ALA A 46 -1.26 21.28 12.17
N VAL A 47 -0.03 20.78 12.12
CA VAL A 47 1.18 21.63 12.13
C VAL A 47 1.22 22.55 10.91
N SER A 48 0.88 22.06 9.72
CA SER A 48 0.85 22.90 8.51
C SER A 48 -0.17 24.03 8.57
N LEU A 49 -1.23 23.87 9.37
CA LEU A 49 -2.29 24.87 9.55
C LEU A 49 -2.06 25.79 10.76
N SER A 50 -0.99 25.60 11.54
CA SER A 50 -0.76 26.35 12.78
C SER A 50 -0.21 27.78 12.58
N GLY A 51 -0.21 28.28 11.34
CA GLY A 51 0.39 29.56 10.94
C GLY A 51 1.67 29.42 10.11
N PRO A 52 2.28 30.54 9.68
CA PRO A 52 3.42 30.54 8.74
C PRO A 52 4.62 29.70 9.22
N GLU A 53 4.99 29.83 10.49
CA GLU A 53 6.09 29.04 11.09
C GLU A 53 5.74 27.54 11.20
N GLY A 54 4.47 27.20 11.39
CA GLY A 54 4.00 25.81 11.37
C GLY A 54 4.10 25.20 9.97
N PHE A 55 3.66 25.96 8.96
CA PHE A 55 3.75 25.55 7.56
C PHE A 55 5.19 25.28 7.13
N GLU A 56 6.12 26.20 7.42
CA GLU A 56 7.55 26.02 7.10
C GLU A 56 8.16 24.81 7.81
N ARG A 57 7.76 24.54 9.07
CA ARG A 57 8.18 23.31 9.78
C ARG A 57 7.65 22.05 9.11
N ALA A 58 6.39 22.03 8.67
CA ALA A 58 5.81 20.89 7.97
C ALA A 58 6.50 20.66 6.61
N VAL A 59 6.76 21.72 5.84
CA VAL A 59 7.52 21.66 4.59
C VAL A 59 8.93 21.15 4.83
N GLY A 60 9.62 21.66 5.85
CA GLY A 60 10.96 21.20 6.24
C GLY A 60 10.99 19.72 6.60
N ALA A 61 10.00 19.23 7.34
CA ALA A 61 9.88 17.82 7.69
C ALA A 61 9.71 16.92 6.44
N ILE A 62 8.90 17.36 5.47
CA ILE A 62 8.68 16.62 4.21
C ILE A 62 9.93 16.66 3.32
N ARG A 63 10.57 17.83 3.17
CA ARG A 63 11.74 18.01 2.29
C ARG A 63 13.04 17.43 2.85
N HIS A 64 13.08 17.11 4.14
CA HIS A 64 14.19 16.35 4.70
C HIS A 64 14.36 15.02 3.95
N PRO A 65 15.58 14.50 3.70
CA PRO A 65 15.77 13.26 2.94
C PRO A 65 14.98 12.05 3.48
N LEU A 66 14.89 11.91 4.81
CA LEU A 66 14.06 10.88 5.43
C LEU A 66 12.55 11.15 5.27
N GLY A 67 12.15 12.43 5.21
CA GLY A 67 10.77 12.84 4.92
C GLY A 67 10.37 12.49 3.50
N LEU A 68 11.23 12.76 2.51
CA LEU A 68 11.01 12.37 1.12
C LEU A 68 10.93 10.84 0.97
N LEU A 69 11.79 10.08 1.66
CA LEU A 69 11.73 8.62 1.66
C LEU A 69 10.43 8.10 2.30
N ALA A 70 10.03 8.68 3.44
CA ALA A 70 8.77 8.34 4.08
C ALA A 70 7.56 8.69 3.20
N LEU A 71 7.60 9.82 2.50
CA LEU A 71 6.56 10.27 1.57
C LEU A 71 6.45 9.34 0.36
N LEU A 72 7.57 8.89 -0.22
CA LEU A 72 7.57 7.88 -1.28
C LEU A 72 6.90 6.58 -0.82
N GLY A 73 7.27 6.11 0.38
CA GLY A 73 6.66 4.93 0.99
C GLY A 73 5.17 5.12 1.20
N TRP A 74 4.75 6.26 1.75
CA TRP A 74 3.33 6.57 2.00
C TRP A 74 2.52 6.67 0.71
N PHE A 75 3.05 7.32 -0.33
CA PHE A 75 2.40 7.33 -1.65
C PHE A 75 2.29 5.93 -2.25
N TRP A 76 3.31 5.09 -2.11
CA TRP A 76 3.21 3.70 -2.57
C TRP A 76 2.16 2.90 -1.79
N LEU A 77 2.08 3.06 -0.46
CA LEU A 77 1.01 2.43 0.34
C LEU A 77 -0.36 2.84 -0.19
N LEU A 78 -0.57 4.14 -0.40
CA LEU A 78 -1.82 4.72 -0.86
C LEU A 78 -2.20 4.23 -2.26
N THR A 79 -1.30 4.37 -3.24
CA THR A 79 -1.61 4.04 -4.64
C THR A 79 -1.73 2.53 -4.83
N HIS A 80 -0.86 1.71 -4.21
CA HIS A 80 -1.02 0.25 -4.25
C HIS A 80 -2.36 -0.17 -3.65
N HIS A 81 -2.72 0.36 -2.47
CA HIS A 81 -4.00 0.03 -1.84
C HIS A 81 -5.19 0.42 -2.72
N PHE A 82 -5.15 1.61 -3.31
CA PHE A 82 -6.20 2.13 -4.19
C PHE A 82 -6.37 1.28 -5.45
N PHE A 83 -5.31 1.07 -6.25
CA PHE A 83 -5.43 0.30 -7.50
C PHE A 83 -5.76 -1.17 -7.25
N ALA A 84 -5.20 -1.79 -6.20
CA ALA A 84 -5.60 -3.13 -5.81
C ALA A 84 -7.07 -3.19 -5.34
N GLY A 85 -7.55 -2.18 -4.61
CA GLY A 85 -8.94 -2.04 -4.19
C GLY A 85 -9.90 -1.92 -5.37
N VAL A 86 -9.60 -1.04 -6.33
CA VAL A 86 -10.36 -0.92 -7.59
C VAL A 86 -10.41 -2.26 -8.32
N ARG A 87 -9.27 -2.96 -8.43
CA ARG A 87 -9.22 -4.30 -9.02
C ARG A 87 -10.13 -5.28 -8.27
N PHE A 88 -10.12 -5.29 -6.94
CA PHE A 88 -11.00 -6.18 -6.17
C PHE A 88 -12.48 -5.83 -6.39
N LEU A 89 -12.85 -4.56 -6.42
CA LEU A 89 -14.21 -4.14 -6.76
C LEU A 89 -14.62 -4.62 -8.16
N LEU A 90 -13.75 -4.49 -9.16
CA LEU A 90 -14.01 -4.98 -10.52
C LEU A 90 -14.23 -6.50 -10.56
N LEU A 91 -13.47 -7.27 -9.77
CA LEU A 91 -13.66 -8.71 -9.66
C LEU A 91 -15.01 -9.07 -9.06
N GLU A 92 -15.49 -8.32 -8.04
CA GLU A 92 -16.84 -8.53 -7.46
C GLU A 92 -17.97 -8.30 -8.49
N PHE A 93 -17.72 -7.50 -9.54
CA PHE A 93 -18.65 -7.29 -10.66
C PHE A 93 -18.46 -8.30 -11.81
N GLY A 94 -17.66 -9.35 -11.63
CA GLY A 94 -17.39 -10.34 -12.67
C GLY A 94 -16.36 -9.91 -13.72
N ILE A 95 -15.68 -8.77 -13.53
CA ILE A 95 -14.75 -8.21 -14.51
C ILE A 95 -13.32 -8.71 -14.22
N GLY A 96 -12.79 -9.54 -15.11
CA GLY A 96 -11.40 -10.03 -15.03
C GLY A 96 -11.20 -11.30 -14.19
N GLU A 97 -12.24 -12.11 -14.00
CA GLU A 97 -12.22 -13.33 -13.19
C GLU A 97 -11.48 -14.51 -13.81
N THR A 98 -11.33 -14.54 -15.15
CA THR A 98 -10.59 -15.64 -15.79
C THR A 98 -9.15 -15.69 -15.27
N ARG A 99 -8.56 -16.88 -15.19
CA ARG A 99 -7.23 -17.06 -14.61
C ARG A 99 -6.17 -16.16 -15.26
N GLU A 100 -6.23 -15.99 -16.57
CA GLU A 100 -5.32 -15.12 -17.33
C GLU A 100 -5.60 -13.64 -17.04
N ALA A 101 -6.87 -13.20 -17.19
CA ALA A 101 -7.24 -11.81 -16.94
C ALA A 101 -6.94 -11.40 -15.49
N SER A 102 -7.23 -12.24 -14.51
CA SER A 102 -6.94 -12.00 -13.10
C SER A 102 -5.45 -11.80 -12.85
N ARG A 103 -4.57 -12.54 -13.54
CA ARG A 103 -3.11 -12.41 -13.41
C ARG A 103 -2.63 -11.12 -14.07
N THR A 104 -3.14 -10.82 -15.25
CA THR A 104 -2.80 -9.61 -16.00
C THR A 104 -3.21 -8.36 -15.22
N THR A 105 -4.45 -8.31 -14.71
CA THR A 105 -4.93 -7.18 -13.90
C THR A 105 -4.16 -7.03 -12.58
N ALA A 106 -3.65 -8.13 -12.00
CA ALA A 106 -2.80 -8.05 -10.80
C ALA A 106 -1.46 -7.33 -11.10
N TRP A 107 -0.83 -7.62 -12.25
CA TRP A 107 0.37 -6.90 -12.68
C TRP A 107 0.09 -5.44 -13.02
N TRP A 108 -1.04 -5.15 -13.69
CA TRP A 108 -1.46 -3.77 -13.96
C TRP A 108 -1.67 -2.98 -12.67
N ALA A 109 -2.30 -3.56 -11.64
CA ALA A 109 -2.50 -2.89 -10.36
C ALA A 109 -1.16 -2.55 -9.68
N LEU A 110 -0.18 -3.48 -9.69
CA LEU A 110 1.16 -3.23 -9.17
C LEU A 110 1.89 -2.13 -9.94
N GLY A 111 1.88 -2.22 -11.28
CA GLY A 111 2.54 -1.26 -12.16
C GLY A 111 1.94 0.14 -12.04
N ALA A 112 0.61 0.26 -12.10
CA ALA A 112 -0.09 1.53 -11.94
C ALA A 112 0.15 2.14 -10.56
N GLY A 113 0.15 1.33 -9.50
CA GLY A 113 0.48 1.77 -8.14
C GLY A 113 1.89 2.35 -8.04
N LEU A 114 2.89 1.65 -8.58
CA LEU A 114 4.29 2.11 -8.58
C LEU A 114 4.46 3.40 -9.40
N VAL A 115 3.91 3.44 -10.63
CA VAL A 115 4.01 4.62 -11.49
C VAL A 115 3.35 5.83 -10.84
N ALA A 116 2.14 5.68 -10.31
CA ALA A 116 1.45 6.77 -9.62
C ALA A 116 2.21 7.26 -8.39
N ALA A 117 2.80 6.34 -7.60
CA ALA A 117 3.60 6.71 -6.43
C ALA A 117 4.82 7.55 -6.82
N LEU A 118 5.53 7.15 -7.88
CA LEU A 118 6.70 7.88 -8.37
C LEU A 118 6.33 9.24 -8.95
N LEU A 119 5.21 9.33 -9.70
CA LEU A 119 4.73 10.61 -10.24
C LEU A 119 4.34 11.58 -9.12
N LEU A 120 3.62 11.12 -8.10
CA LEU A 120 3.26 11.92 -6.94
C LEU A 120 4.50 12.36 -6.16
N TRP A 121 5.45 11.44 -5.94
CA TRP A 121 6.68 11.74 -5.23
C TRP A 121 7.57 12.74 -5.99
N ALA A 122 7.64 12.65 -7.32
CA ALA A 122 8.43 13.56 -8.15
C ALA A 122 7.99 15.03 -8.05
N MET A 123 6.77 15.31 -7.60
CA MET A 123 6.29 16.68 -7.36
C MET A 123 6.97 17.35 -6.15
N PHE A 124 7.73 16.59 -5.35
CA PHE A 124 8.40 17.04 -4.12
C PHE A 124 9.94 17.07 -4.24
N LEU A 125 10.47 16.72 -5.42
CA LEU A 125 11.87 16.91 -5.78
C LEU A 125 12.11 18.35 -6.26
#